data_AF-A0A2G9U789-F1
#
_entry.id   AF-A0A2G9U789-F1
#
_cell.length_a   1.000
_cell.length_b   1.000
_cell.length_c   1.000
_cell.angle_alpha   90.00
_cell.angle_beta   90.00
_cell.angle_gamma   90.00
#
_symmetry.space_group_name_H-M   'P 1'
#
loop_
_entity.id
_entity.type
_entity.pdbx_description
1 polymer ?
#
loop_
_entity_poly.entity_id
_entity_poly.type
_entity_poly.pdbx_seq_one_letter_code
_entity_poly.pdbx_strand_id
1 'polypeptide(L)'
;MYQRNLRVPIEKGVRQGDTISPKLFTTALNHAMLQLDWDDKGINIDGKKLSNLRFADDIVLISQRQEELQQMVKESNEVGKVIGLTMNAPRQWS
;
A
#
# COMPACT_ATOMS: atom_id res chain seq x y z
N MET A 1 13.03 38.73 15.61
CA MET A 1 13.18 38.77 14.14
C MET A 1 14.26 37.75 13.82
N TYR A 2 14.00 36.55 13.30
CA TYR A 2 13.58 36.27 11.91
C TYR A 2 12.71 35.00 11.86
N GLN A 3 11.43 35.12 11.52
CA GLN A 3 10.64 34.01 10.99
C GLN A 3 10.99 33.86 9.52
N ARG A 4 11.81 32.87 9.16
CA ARG A 4 11.96 32.47 7.76
C ARG A 4 10.71 31.68 7.37
N ASN A 5 9.80 32.35 6.67
CA ASN A 5 8.68 31.72 5.97
C ASN A 5 9.22 30.86 4.81
N LEU A 6 9.67 29.64 5.14
CA LEU A 6 9.99 28.60 4.16
C LEU A 6 8.67 28.12 3.54
N ARG A 7 8.26 28.77 2.45
CA ARG A 7 7.21 28.26 1.57
C ARG A 7 7.80 27.12 0.74
N VAL A 8 7.65 25.90 1.25
CA VAL A 8 7.91 24.69 0.47
C VAL A 8 6.62 24.39 -0.30
N PRO A 9 6.59 24.49 -1.63
CA PRO A 9 5.43 24.05 -2.40
C PRO A 9 5.31 22.53 -2.23
N ILE A 10 4.30 22.09 -1.47
CA ILE A 10 3.99 20.67 -1.28
C ILE A 10 3.09 20.26 -2.43
N GLU A 11 3.68 19.69 -3.48
CA GLU A 11 2.93 19.23 -4.65
C GLU A 11 2.46 17.78 -4.48
N LYS A 12 3.22 16.92 -3.77
CA LYS A 12 2.85 15.59 -3.25
C LYS A 12 4.04 15.01 -2.48
N GLY A 13 3.87 14.77 -1.18
CA GLY A 13 4.92 14.19 -0.33
C GLY A 13 4.83 14.73 1.09
N VAL A 14 5.20 13.90 2.07
CA VAL A 14 5.18 14.29 3.48
C VAL A 14 6.60 14.54 3.96
N ARG A 15 6.79 15.50 4.88
CA ARG A 15 8.12 15.79 5.47
C ARG A 15 8.67 14.55 6.18
N GLN A 16 9.87 14.10 5.80
CA GLN A 16 10.62 13.12 6.59
C GLN A 16 11.01 13.75 7.94
N GLY A 17 10.73 13.05 9.03
CA GLY A 17 10.91 13.53 10.41
C GLY A 17 9.64 14.06 11.10
N ASP A 18 8.50 14.05 10.41
CA ASP A 18 7.19 14.30 11.02
C ASP A 18 6.62 12.99 11.57
N THR A 19 6.36 12.93 12.88
CA THR A 19 5.84 11.73 13.58
C THR A 19 4.47 11.30 13.06
N ILE A 20 3.72 12.20 12.42
CA ILE A 20 2.37 11.96 11.90
C ILE A 20 2.41 11.37 10.49
N SER A 21 3.46 11.64 9.73
CA SER A 21 3.62 11.24 8.33
C SER A 21 3.44 9.73 8.08
N PRO A 22 4.12 8.83 8.82
CA PRO A 22 3.97 7.39 8.60
C PRO A 22 2.54 6.94 8.90
N LYS A 23 1.93 7.51 9.94
CA LYS A 23 0.58 7.12 10.38
C LYS A 23 -0.48 7.52 9.36
N LEU A 24 -0.34 8.71 8.77
CA LEU A 24 -1.24 9.17 7.70
C LEU A 24 -1.07 8.32 6.43
N PHE A 25 0.17 8.00 6.07
CA PHE A 25 0.47 7.12 4.93
C PHE A 25 -0.13 5.72 5.13
N THR A 26 0.13 5.07 6.27
CA THR A 26 -0.45 3.76 6.63
C THR A 26 -1.98 3.82 6.66
N THR A 27 -2.58 4.93 7.11
CA THR A 27 -4.05 5.07 7.13
C THR A 27 -4.63 5.14 5.72
N ALA A 28 -4.04 5.95 4.83
CA ALA A 28 -4.47 6.06 3.45
C ALA A 28 -4.31 4.72 2.70
N LEU A 29 -3.18 4.05 2.92
CA LEU A 29 -2.89 2.74 2.34
C LEU A 29 -3.88 1.68 2.84
N ASN A 30 -4.17 1.63 4.14
CA ASN A 30 -5.16 0.71 4.69
C ASN A 30 -6.56 0.96 4.13
N HIS A 31 -6.97 2.22 4.01
CA HIS A 31 -8.26 2.60 3.44
C HIS A 31 -8.39 2.14 1.98
N ALA A 32 -7.35 2.35 1.17
CA ALA A 32 -7.25 1.83 -0.18
C ALA A 32 -7.47 0.32 -0.21
N MET A 33 -6.68 -0.43 0.56
CA MET A 33 -6.71 -1.88 0.55
C MET A 33 -8.00 -2.50 1.12
N LEU A 34 -8.82 -1.74 1.86
CA LEU A 34 -10.16 -2.17 2.29
C LEU A 34 -11.19 -2.18 1.14
N GLN A 35 -10.91 -1.50 0.04
CA GLN A 35 -11.78 -1.51 -1.15
C GLN A 35 -11.57 -2.74 -2.04
N LEU A 36 -10.60 -3.59 -1.71
CA LEU A 36 -10.25 -4.79 -2.47
C LEU A 36 -11.04 -5.98 -1.93
N ASP A 37 -11.83 -6.62 -2.79
CA ASP A 37 -12.58 -7.83 -2.49
C ASP A 37 -11.71 -9.07 -2.81
N TRP A 38 -11.13 -9.65 -1.77
CA TRP A 38 -10.19 -10.77 -1.82
C TRP A 38 -10.61 -11.94 -0.94
N ASP A 39 -11.90 -12.05 -0.61
CA ASP A 39 -12.43 -13.10 0.28
C ASP A 39 -12.22 -14.52 -0.28
N ASP A 40 -12.14 -14.66 -1.60
CA ASP A 40 -11.87 -15.92 -2.31
C ASP A 40 -10.38 -16.15 -2.62
N LYS A 41 -9.57 -15.08 -2.60
CA LYS A 41 -8.14 -15.09 -2.90
C LYS A 41 -7.29 -15.38 -1.65
N GLY A 42 -6.07 -15.85 -1.88
CA GLY A 42 -5.11 -16.14 -0.83
C GLY A 42 -5.00 -17.61 -0.44
N ILE A 43 -4.16 -17.85 0.57
CA ILE A 43 -3.91 -19.20 1.10
C ILE A 43 -4.96 -19.56 2.16
N ASN A 44 -5.42 -20.80 2.17
CA ASN A 44 -6.31 -21.29 3.22
C ASN A 44 -5.50 -21.73 4.45
N ILE A 45 -5.77 -21.13 5.60
CA ILE A 45 -5.21 -21.48 6.91
C ILE A 45 -6.39 -21.80 7.82
N ASP A 46 -6.53 -23.06 8.23
CA ASP A 46 -7.60 -23.54 9.12
C ASP A 46 -9.02 -23.10 8.70
N GLY A 47 -9.30 -23.11 7.39
CA GLY A 47 -10.60 -22.73 6.84
C GLY A 47 -10.79 -21.22 6.61
N LYS A 48 -9.78 -20.40 6.90
CA LYS A 48 -9.78 -18.95 6.65
C LYS A 48 -8.79 -18.59 5.55
N LYS A 49 -9.20 -17.71 4.64
CA LYS A 49 -8.33 -17.18 3.58
C LYS A 49 -7.45 -16.04 4.12
N LEU A 50 -6.14 -16.17 3.93
CA LEU A 50 -5.15 -15.14 4.17
C LEU A 50 -4.62 -14.63 2.83
N SER A 51 -5.03 -13.42 2.46
CA SER A 51 -4.66 -12.76 1.19
C SER A 51 -3.54 -11.74 1.34
N ASN A 52 -3.40 -11.10 2.50
CA ASN A 52 -2.40 -10.07 2.72
C ASN A 52 -1.95 -9.97 4.18
N LEU A 53 -0.70 -9.53 4.38
CA LEU A 53 -0.13 -9.12 5.65
C LEU A 53 0.31 -7.66 5.54
N ARG A 54 0.06 -6.88 6.58
CA ARG A 54 0.37 -5.44 6.60
C ARG A 54 1.18 -5.10 7.83
N PHE A 55 2.29 -4.39 7.66
CA PHE A 55 3.12 -3.93 8.77
C PHE A 55 3.66 -2.53 8.46
N ALA A 56 3.35 -1.56 9.32
CA ALA A 56 3.68 -0.15 9.10
C ALA A 56 3.25 0.33 7.70
N ASP A 57 4.19 0.65 6.83
CA ASP A 57 4.03 1.11 5.46
C ASP A 57 4.17 -0.01 4.41
N ASP A 58 4.51 -1.25 4.83
CA ASP A 58 4.71 -2.40 3.96
C ASP A 58 3.46 -3.30 3.87
N ILE A 59 3.22 -3.84 2.67
CA ILE A 59 2.18 -4.84 2.39
C ILE A 59 2.80 -6.04 1.69
N VAL A 60 2.50 -7.23 2.20
CA VAL A 60 2.84 -8.51 1.57
C VAL A 60 1.54 -9.16 1.07
N LEU A 61 1.50 -9.47 -0.22
CA LEU A 61 0.40 -10.21 -0.84
C LEU A 61 0.72 -11.71 -0.87
N ILE A 62 -0.26 -12.55 -0.58
CA ILE A 62 -0.09 -14.00 -0.47
C ILE A 62 -1.17 -14.67 -1.30
N SER A 63 -0.79 -15.65 -2.11
CA SER A 63 -1.69 -16.44 -2.94
C SER A 63 -1.15 -17.85 -3.19
N GLN A 64 -2.03 -18.79 -3.49
CA GLN A 64 -1.68 -20.16 -3.89
C GLN A 64 -1.26 -20.28 -5.37
N ARG A 65 -1.59 -19.28 -6.21
CA ARG A 65 -1.38 -19.32 -7.66
C ARG A 65 -0.71 -18.05 -8.14
N GLN A 66 0.20 -18.19 -9.09
CA GLN A 66 0.91 -17.05 -9.66
C GLN A 66 -0.06 -16.11 -10.38
N GLU A 67 -1.07 -16.65 -11.08
CA GLU A 67 -2.06 -15.85 -11.82
C GLU A 67 -2.89 -14.99 -10.86
N GLU A 68 -3.31 -15.56 -9.74
CA GLU A 68 -4.07 -14.86 -8.70
C GLU A 68 -3.19 -13.77 -8.04
N LEU A 69 -1.91 -14.06 -7.76
CA LEU A 69 -0.98 -13.05 -7.25
C LEU A 69 -0.79 -11.88 -8.23
N GLN A 70 -0.65 -12.16 -9.53
CA GLN A 70 -0.55 -11.11 -10.56
C GLN A 70 -1.82 -10.25 -10.59
N GLN A 71 -2.99 -10.86 -10.43
CA GLN A 71 -4.26 -10.14 -10.36
C GLN A 71 -4.33 -9.25 -9.11
N MET A 72 -3.93 -9.76 -7.94
CA MET A 72 -3.90 -8.98 -6.69
C MET A 72 -2.95 -7.78 -6.78
N VAL A 73 -1.78 -7.96 -7.40
CA VAL A 73 -0.83 -6.84 -7.67
C VAL A 73 -1.48 -5.80 -8.57
N LYS A 74 -2.16 -6.22 -9.65
CA LYS A 74 -2.84 -5.31 -10.56
C LYS A 74 -3.94 -4.51 -9.85
N GLU A 75 -4.79 -5.17 -9.08
CA GLU A 75 -5.87 -4.53 -8.33
C GLU A 75 -5.33 -3.56 -7.27
N SER A 76 -4.26 -3.94 -6.56
CA SER A 76 -3.55 -3.06 -5.61
C SER A 76 -3.01 -1.81 -6.29
N ASN A 77 -2.47 -1.94 -7.51
CA ASN A 77 -1.97 -0.80 -8.28
C ASN A 77 -3.09 0.18 -8.65
N GLU A 78 -4.23 -0.34 -9.12
CA GLU A 78 -5.35 0.51 -9.53
C GLU A 78 -5.92 1.30 -8.35
N VAL A 79 -6.09 0.64 -7.20
CA VAL A 79 -6.50 1.31 -5.97
C VAL A 79 -5.43 2.30 -5.48
N GLY A 80 -4.15 1.95 -5.56
CA GLY A 80 -3.04 2.85 -5.23
C GLY A 80 -3.08 4.15 -6.04
N LYS A 81 -3.35 4.07 -7.35
CA LYS A 81 -3.46 5.25 -8.21
C LYS A 81 -4.57 6.20 -7.77
N VAL A 82 -5.71 5.68 -7.29
CA VAL A 82 -6.83 6.50 -6.80
C VAL A 82 -6.40 7.39 -5.63
N ILE A 83 -5.54 6.88 -4.75
CA ILE A 83 -5.00 7.62 -3.61
C ILE A 83 -3.68 8.36 -3.93
N GLY A 84 -3.30 8.41 -5.21
CA GLY A 84 -2.09 9.11 -5.68
C GLY A 84 -0.78 8.38 -5.38
N LEU A 85 -0.83 7.07 -5.10
CA LEU A 85 0.33 6.21 -4.94
C LEU A 85 0.67 5.48 -6.23
N THR A 86 1.98 5.28 -6.45
CA THR A 86 2.49 4.45 -7.53
C THR A 86 3.35 3.36 -6.92
N MET A 87 3.11 2.10 -7.27
CA MET A 87 3.96 1.01 -6.80
C MET A 87 5.32 1.06 -7.49
N ASN A 88 6.38 1.02 -6.70
CA ASN A 88 7.73 0.80 -7.20
C ASN A 88 7.88 -0.71 -7.44
N ALA A 89 7.90 -1.15 -8.70
CA ALA A 89 8.07 -2.55 -9.04
C ALA A 89 9.54 -2.87 -9.39
N PRO A 90 10.22 -3.74 -8.60
CA PRO A 90 11.35 -4.49 -9.13
C PRO A 90 11.32 -6.01 -8.85
N ARG A 91 11.71 -6.75 -9.90
CA ARG A 91 12.09 -8.17 -10.09
C ARG A 91 11.14 -9.28 -9.61
N GLN A 92 10.44 -9.86 -10.60
CA GLN A 92 10.01 -11.26 -10.61
C GLN A 92 11.24 -12.15 -10.40
N TRP A 93 11.23 -13.00 -9.37
CA TRP A 93 12.20 -14.08 -9.26
C TRP A 93 11.74 -15.21 -10.17
N SER A 94 12.51 -15.44 -11.24
CA SER A 94 12.44 -16.60 -12.12
C SER A 94 12.96 -17.86 -11.45
#